data_AF-A0A7J4PIY0-F1
#
_entry.id   AF-A0A7J4PIY0-F1
#
_cell.length_a   1.000
_cell.length_b   1.000
_cell.length_c   1.000
_cell.angle_alpha   90.00
_cell.angle_beta   90.00
_cell.angle_gamma   90.00
#
_symmetry.space_group_name_H-M   'P 1'
#
loop_
_entity.id
_entity.type
_entity.pdbx_description
1 polymer ?
#
loop_
_entity_poly.entity_id
_entity_poly.type
_entity_poly.pdbx_seq_one_letter_code
_entity_poly.pdbx_strand_id
1 'polypeptide(L)' 'MISKKIQEICENPFHYKPLRNELRGLRKVHILKSFVLVFKVDENEKSVTLVSFSHHDTAYSR' A
#
# COMPACT_ATOMS: atom_id res chain seq x y z
N MET A 1 -9.96 9.37 7.91
CA MET A 1 -9.64 8.21 8.77
C MET A 1 -8.95 7.14 7.93
N ILE A 2 -7.89 6.52 8.46
CA ILE A 2 -7.06 5.51 7.78
C ILE A 2 -7.89 4.27 7.38
N SER A 3 -8.89 3.92 8.18
CA SER A 3 -9.76 2.76 8.04
C SER A 3 -10.53 2.74 6.72
N LYS A 4 -11.07 3.87 6.27
CA LYS A 4 -11.74 3.97 4.96
C LYS A 4 -10.80 3.60 3.81
N LYS A 5 -9.54 4.01 3.91
CA LYS A 5 -8.52 3.72 2.89
C LYS A 5 -8.16 2.24 2.86
N ILE A 6 -8.03 1.62 4.04
CA ILE A 6 -7.79 0.18 4.17
C ILE A 6 -8.98 -0.61 3.60
N GLN A 7 -10.20 -0.16 3.84
CA GLN A 7 -11.39 -0.79 3.28
C GLN A 7 -11.43 -0.68 1.75
N GLU A 8 -11.12 0.49 1.17
CA GLU A 8 -10.97 0.64 -0.29
C GLU A 8 -9.92 -0.32 -0.87
N ILE A 9 -8.80 -0.51 -0.16
CA ILE A 9 -7.74 -1.45 -0.56
C ILE A 9 -8.23 -2.89 -0.47
N CYS A 10 -9.05 -3.23 0.52
CA CYS A 10 -9.63 -4.56 0.66
C CYS A 10 -10.69 -4.85 -0.41
N GLU A 11 -11.53 -3.86 -0.73
CA GLU A 11 -12.57 -3.95 -1.75
C GLU A 11 -11.99 -4.01 -3.17
N ASN A 12 -10.95 -3.22 -3.46
CA ASN A 12 -10.35 -3.22 -4.79
C ASN A 12 -8.83 -2.96 -4.75
N PRO A 13 -8.03 -3.94 -4.31
CA PRO A 13 -6.58 -3.79 -4.27
C PRO A 13 -6.00 -3.70 -5.69
N PHE A 14 -6.72 -4.15 -6.71
CA PHE A 14 -6.28 -4.14 -8.11
C PHE A 14 -6.34 -2.76 -8.78
N HIS A 15 -6.93 -1.78 -8.13
CA HIS A 15 -7.03 -0.41 -8.64
C HIS A 15 -5.69 0.34 -8.60
N TYR A 16 -4.78 -0.03 -7.70
CA TYR A 16 -3.53 0.71 -7.46
C TYR A 16 -2.44 0.36 -8.44
N LYS A 17 -1.56 1.32 -8.77
CA LYS A 17 -0.47 1.08 -9.72
C LYS A 17 0.46 -0.03 -9.22
N PRO A 18 0.66 -1.10 -10.01
CA PRO A 18 1.63 -2.11 -9.68
C PRO A 18 3.04 -1.53 -9.78
N LEU A 19 3.93 -1.96 -8.89
CA LEU A 19 5.35 -1.72 -9.03
C LEU A 19 5.91 -2.57 -10.18
N ARG A 20 6.95 -2.04 -10.83
CA ARG A 20 7.64 -2.71 -11.94
C ARG A 20 8.89 -3.43 -11.43
N ASN A 21 9.55 -4.21 -12.29
CA ASN A 21 10.81 -4.91 -12.02
C ASN A 21 10.66 -6.11 -11.06
N GLU A 22 11.61 -6.35 -10.16
CA GLU A 22 11.61 -7.44 -9.18
C GLU A 22 10.44 -7.36 -8.19
N LEU A 23 9.78 -6.20 -8.11
CA LEU A 23 8.60 -5.94 -7.29
C LEU A 23 7.28 -6.15 -8.05
N ARG A 24 7.32 -6.82 -9.20
CA ARG A 24 6.14 -7.07 -10.05
C ARG A 24 5.13 -7.94 -9.29
N GLY A 25 3.98 -7.35 -8.98
CA GLY A 25 2.92 -7.94 -8.15
C GLY A 25 2.67 -7.19 -6.84
N LEU A 26 3.60 -6.31 -6.44
CA LEU A 26 3.41 -5.37 -5.35
C LEU A 26 2.69 -4.13 -5.84
N ARG A 27 1.96 -3.47 -4.94
CA ARG A 27 1.20 -2.25 -5.20
C ARG A 27 1.50 -1.22 -4.13
N LYS A 28 1.51 0.06 -4.51
CA LYS A 28 1.64 1.16 -3.54
C LYS A 28 0.42 2.06 -3.55
N VAL A 29 0.08 2.55 -2.37
CA VAL A 29 -0.97 3.55 -2.15
C VAL A 29 -0.44 4.64 -1.23
N HIS A 30 -0.80 5.88 -1.55
CA HIS A 30 -0.56 7.01 -0.67
C HIS A 30 -1.77 7.17 0.26
N ILE A 31 -1.52 7.15 1.56
CA ILE A 31 -2.52 7.34 2.60
C ILE A 31 -2.31 8.71 3.23
N LEU A 32 -3.38 9.51 3.30
CA LEU A 32 -3.40 10.84 3.95
C LEU A 32 -2.25 11.77 3.51
N LYS A 33 -1.78 11.65 2.27
CA LYS A 33 -0.74 12.47 1.63
C LYS A 33 0.69 12.26 2.15
N SER A 34 0.87 11.94 3.43
CA SER A 34 2.20 11.75 4.05
C SER A 34 2.60 10.31 4.28
N PHE A 35 1.70 9.32 4.14
CA PHE A 35 2.03 7.91 4.34
C PHE A 35 2.05 7.16 3.01
N VAL A 36 3.01 6.25 2.86
CA VAL A 36 3.09 5.28 1.77
C VAL A 36 2.88 3.91 2.36
N LEU A 37 1.93 3.19 1.80
CA LEU A 37 1.74 1.78 2.08
C LEU A 37 2.06 0.98 0.81
N VAL A 38 2.99 0.04 0.94
CA VAL A 38 3.30 -0.96 -0.05
C VAL A 38 2.74 -2.29 0.42
N PHE A 39 1.96 -2.94 -0.43
CA PHE A 39 1.34 -4.22 -0.12
C PHE A 39 1.40 -5.16 -1.32
N LYS A 40 1.37 -6.46 -1.04
CA LYS A 40 1.21 -7.54 -1.99
C LYS A 40 -0.22 -8.03 -1.93
N VAL A 41 -0.77 -8.38 -3.08
CA VAL A 41 -2.06 -9.07 -3.16
C VAL A 41 -1.76 -10.49 -3.59
N ASP A 42 -2.17 -11.46 -2.79
CA ASP A 42 -2.09 -12.87 -3.16
C ASP A 42 -3.48 -13.34 -3.62
N GLU A 43 -3.62 -13.58 -4.92
CA GLU A 43 -4.89 -14.01 -5.52
C GLU A 43 -5.25 -15.45 -5.13
N ASN A 44 -4.25 -16.29 -4.83
CA ASN A 44 -4.47 -17.68 -4.43
C ASN A 44 -5.06 -17.74 -3.02
N GLU A 45 -4.47 -17.00 -2.10
CA GLU A 45 -4.90 -16.95 -0.70
C GLU A 45 -5.96 -15.87 -0.43
N LYS A 46 -6.30 -15.06 -1.44
CA LYS A 46 -7.16 -13.87 -1.32
C LYS A 46 -6.76 -12.98 -0.13
N SER A 47 -5.45 -12.84 0.07
CA SER A 47 -4.87 -12.14 1.21
C SER A 47 -4.08 -10.92 0.75
N VAL A 48 -4.01 -9.90 1.61
CA VAL A 48 -3.23 -8.69 1.36
C VAL A 48 -2.10 -8.62 2.38
N THR A 49 -0.86 -8.77 1.92
CA THR A 49 0.33 -8.68 2.76
C THR A 49 0.87 -7.27 2.75
N LEU A 50 0.92 -6.62 3.91
CA LEU A 50 1.51 -5.30 4.07
C LEU A 50 3.03 -5.47 4.11
N VAL A 51 3.74 -4.96 3.11
CA VAL A 51 5.20 -5.13 2.97
C VAL A 51 5.96 -3.98 3.62
N SER A 52 5.50 -2.74 3.42
CA SER A 52 6.14 -1.57 4.00
C SER A 52 5.15 -0.46 4.25
N PHE A 53 5.23 0.16 5.42
CA PHE A 53 4.47 1.36 5.77
C PHE A 53 5.46 2.45 6.20
N SER A 54 5.58 3.50 5.40
CA SER A 54 6.58 4.55 5.61
C SER A 54 5.94 5.93 5.51
N HIS A 55 6.33 6.85 6.38
CA HIS A 55 5.94 8.25 6.31
C HIS A 55 6.93 8.98 5.39
N HIS A 56 6.45 9.61 4.32
CA HIS A 56 7.29 10.46 3.46
C HIS A 56 7.91 11.61 4.25
N ASP A 57 7.24 12.07 5.31
CA ASP A 57 7.70 13.14 6.18
C ASP A 57 8.45 12.56 7.40
N THR A 58 9.38 11.64 7.15
CA THR A 58 10.40 11.22 8.15
C THR A 58 11.70 12.01 7.93
N ALA A 59 11.57 13.28 7.54
CA ALA A 59 12.68 14.20 7.37
C ALA A 59 12.81 15.23 8.50
N TYR A 60 11.90 15.30 9.47
CA TYR A 60 12.00 16.28 10.55
C TYR A 60 11.54 15.71 11.90
N SER A 61 12.44 15.01 12.58
CA SER A 61 12.50 15.06 14.03
C SER A 61 13.66 16.00 14.35
N ARG A 62 13.34 17.18 14.88
CA ARG A 62 14.29 18.10 15.51
C ARG A 62 14.14 17.97 17.01
#